data_AF-A0A8K0CAX7-F1
#
_entry.id   AF-A0A8K0CAX7-F1
#
_cell.length_a   1.000
_cell.length_b   1.000
_cell.length_c   1.000
_cell.angle_alpha   90.00
_cell.angle_beta   90.00
_cell.angle_gamma   90.00
#
_symmetry.space_group_name_H-M   'P 1'
#
loop_
_entity.id
_entity.type
_entity.pdbx_description
1 polymer ?
#
loop_
_entity_poly.entity_id
_entity_poly.type
_entity_poly.pdbx_seq_one_letter_code
_entity_poly.pdbx_strand_id
1 'polypeptide(L)'
;MTFKKILDVCEKHGFVKRIINKSIDNDAVNKLVKIGPVGALLQENLKTEWFFSMVINRENTVFLSKDSFVDTYEYGKEICQEKLPFGIAEIKEGIDNVCGNANKLFDFDKYFMEERQLVLRTTMFVAPSKSIQFFHQWQRQRKMWWRKFSAAPGKYHLTDISTNNGCQNVEIKAEYPWGSHLIESLMLLNDLHPKLDSQQLQAKDGRKKVQAHHITSDISLSSMVLNALCDAYDEVPLQNESRSLLRLHRKLTPYKISFSIIASQAAVTEELSQLALYLCRKLRSDHISSLLLPSATKNSLESQYRHYDQLGIPYTVVLNENTLKNGIAFLRSRDTTLKEQVHVSSLSEYVQQLFKNY
;
A
#
# COMPACT_ATOMS: atom_id res chain seq x y z
N MET A 1 -20.35 -7.06 7.41
CA MET A 1 -19.45 -5.88 7.47
C MET A 1 -19.80 -4.94 6.33
N THR A 2 -20.09 -3.66 6.58
CA THR A 2 -20.51 -2.72 5.54
C THR A 2 -19.39 -1.73 5.20
N PHE A 3 -19.19 -1.45 3.91
CA PHE A 3 -18.20 -0.48 3.43
C PHE A 3 -18.32 0.89 4.12
N LYS A 4 -19.55 1.30 4.46
CA LYS A 4 -19.83 2.53 5.22
C LYS A 4 -19.09 2.58 6.56
N LYS A 5 -19.12 1.51 7.36
CA LYS A 5 -18.45 1.45 8.66
C LYS A 5 -16.93 1.62 8.53
N ILE A 6 -16.34 0.97 7.52
CA ILE A 6 -14.90 1.07 7.22
C ILE A 6 -14.55 2.53 6.92
N LEU A 7 -15.33 3.17 6.04
CA LEU A 7 -15.13 4.58 5.72
C LEU A 7 -15.31 5.50 6.93
N ASP A 8 -16.26 5.24 7.82
CA ASP A 8 -16.45 6.04 9.04
C ASP A 8 -15.22 5.97 9.95
N VAL A 9 -14.61 4.78 10.11
CA VAL A 9 -13.37 4.61 10.87
C VAL A 9 -12.19 5.29 10.16
N CYS A 10 -12.07 5.11 8.85
CA CYS A 10 -11.01 5.74 8.05
C CYS A 10 -11.09 7.27 8.08
N GLU A 11 -12.30 7.83 8.04
CA GLU A 11 -12.54 9.27 8.12
C GLU A 11 -12.20 9.83 9.51
N LYS A 12 -12.66 9.16 10.57
CA LYS A 12 -12.36 9.55 11.96
C LYS A 12 -10.85 9.64 12.23
N HIS A 13 -10.06 8.78 11.59
CA HIS A 13 -8.61 8.66 11.81
C HIS A 13 -7.77 9.31 10.70
N GLY A 14 -8.39 10.09 9.81
CA GLY A 14 -7.67 10.88 8.81
C GLY A 14 -7.00 10.07 7.69
N PHE A 15 -7.47 8.84 7.44
CA PHE A 15 -7.08 8.09 6.25
C PHE A 15 -7.75 8.65 4.99
N VAL A 16 -9.02 9.03 5.12
CA VAL A 16 -9.79 9.66 4.06
C VAL A 16 -10.59 10.84 4.61
N LYS A 17 -11.08 11.71 3.74
CA LYS A 17 -12.02 12.77 4.07
C LYS A 17 -13.13 12.76 3.03
N ARG A 18 -14.39 12.68 3.46
CA ARG A 18 -15.52 12.75 2.53
C ARG A 18 -15.71 14.19 2.06
N ILE A 19 -15.90 14.34 0.76
CA ILE A 19 -16.36 15.57 0.14
C ILE A 19 -17.88 15.48 0.05
N ILE A 20 -18.57 16.42 0.66
CA ILE A 20 -20.01 16.58 0.49
C ILE A 20 -20.20 17.61 -0.63
N ASN A 21 -20.54 17.16 -1.83
CA ASN A 21 -21.02 18.07 -2.86
C ASN A 21 -22.44 18.50 -2.46
N LYS A 22 -22.63 19.78 -2.16
CA LYS A 22 -23.94 20.36 -1.80
C LYS A 22 -24.88 20.53 -3.01
N SER A 23 -24.46 20.15 -4.22
CA SER A 23 -25.09 20.58 -5.48
C SER A 23 -25.66 19.46 -6.34
N ILE A 24 -25.74 18.21 -5.87
CA ILE A 24 -26.32 17.12 -6.66
C ILE A 24 -27.38 16.41 -5.81
N ASP A 25 -28.56 16.31 -6.40
CA ASP A 25 -29.84 15.93 -5.81
C ASP A 25 -29.85 14.68 -4.93
N ASN A 26 -30.83 14.70 -4.02
CA ASN A 26 -31.26 13.62 -3.14
C ASN A 26 -31.53 12.33 -3.94
N ASP A 27 -30.56 11.40 -3.97
CA ASP A 27 -30.76 9.94 -3.78
C ASP A 27 -29.56 9.06 -4.20
N ALA A 28 -28.45 9.62 -4.68
CA ALA A 28 -27.22 8.87 -4.90
C ALA A 28 -26.09 9.41 -4.04
N VAL A 29 -25.79 8.73 -2.93
CA VAL A 29 -24.63 8.99 -2.07
C VAL A 29 -23.33 8.56 -2.79
N ASN A 30 -22.98 9.22 -3.89
CA ASN A 30 -21.61 9.22 -4.41
C ASN A 30 -20.79 10.22 -3.57
N LYS A 31 -20.55 9.85 -2.31
CA LYS A 31 -19.63 10.58 -1.43
C LYS A 31 -18.21 10.32 -1.92
N LEU A 32 -17.72 11.23 -2.75
CA LEU A 32 -16.34 11.26 -3.19
C LEU A 32 -15.45 11.46 -1.95
N VAL A 33 -14.30 10.79 -1.90
CA VAL A 33 -13.32 10.85 -0.84
C VAL A 33 -12.03 11.46 -1.35
N LYS A 34 -11.33 12.17 -0.46
CA LYS A 34 -9.92 12.55 -0.64
C LYS A 34 -9.08 11.78 0.35
N ILE A 35 -7.83 11.52 -0.03
CA ILE A 35 -6.85 10.94 0.89
C ILE A 35 -6.54 11.97 1.98
N GLY A 36 -6.64 11.55 3.24
CA GLY A 36 -6.28 12.36 4.40
C GLY A 36 -4.80 12.24 4.76
N PRO A 37 -4.31 12.95 5.79
CA PRO A 37 -2.89 12.96 6.16
C PRO A 37 -2.32 11.57 6.49
N VAL A 38 -3.07 10.75 7.22
CA VAL A 38 -2.64 9.39 7.57
C VAL A 38 -2.72 8.47 6.36
N GLY A 39 -3.71 8.70 5.49
CA GLY A 39 -3.85 7.99 4.22
C GLY A 39 -2.73 8.31 3.24
N ALA A 40 -2.21 9.54 3.24
CA ALA A 40 -1.08 9.95 2.41
C ALA A 40 0.20 9.22 2.81
N LEU A 41 0.43 9.02 4.11
CA LEU A 41 1.53 8.17 4.60
C LEU A 41 1.35 6.71 4.18
N LEU A 42 0.13 6.16 4.26
CA LEU A 42 -0.15 4.81 3.77
C LEU A 42 0.09 4.70 2.26
N GLN A 43 -0.34 5.71 1.50
CA GLN A 43 -0.15 5.80 0.07
C GLN A 43 1.34 5.80 -0.31
N GLU A 44 2.15 6.58 0.38
CA GLU A 44 3.60 6.64 0.12
C GLU A 44 4.29 5.32 0.49
N ASN A 45 3.89 4.67 1.60
CA ASN A 45 4.40 3.35 1.96
C ASN A 45 4.05 2.29 0.90
N LEU A 46 2.81 2.29 0.41
CA LEU A 46 2.35 1.39 -0.67
C LEU A 46 3.12 1.61 -1.97
N LYS A 47 3.33 2.87 -2.35
CA LYS A 47 4.12 3.26 -3.52
C LYS A 47 5.58 2.84 -3.38
N THR A 48 6.17 3.04 -2.20
CA THR A 48 7.56 2.64 -1.91
C THR A 48 7.72 1.12 -1.98
N GLU A 49 6.78 0.36 -1.44
CA GLU A 49 6.79 -1.10 -1.53
C GLU A 49 6.56 -1.62 -2.96
N TRP A 50 5.69 -0.95 -3.71
CA TRP A 50 5.53 -1.24 -5.14
C TRP A 50 6.84 -1.02 -5.87
N PHE A 51 7.48 0.13 -5.69
CA PHE A 51 8.77 0.47 -6.31
C PHE A 51 9.85 -0.55 -5.93
N PHE A 52 9.96 -0.89 -4.66
CA PHE A 52 10.88 -1.93 -4.20
C PHE A 52 10.61 -3.27 -4.90
N SER A 53 9.35 -3.70 -5.02
CA SER A 53 9.01 -5.00 -5.61
C SER A 53 9.10 -5.05 -7.14
N MET A 54 8.85 -3.93 -7.82
CA MET A 54 8.74 -3.86 -9.28
C MET A 54 10.02 -3.37 -9.95
N VAL A 55 10.88 -2.68 -9.20
CA VAL A 55 12.10 -2.06 -9.74
C VAL A 55 13.35 -2.62 -9.07
N ILE A 56 13.44 -2.56 -7.74
CA ILE A 56 14.68 -2.89 -7.02
C ILE A 56 14.86 -4.41 -6.86
N ASN A 57 13.84 -5.09 -6.33
CA ASN A 57 13.92 -6.50 -5.94
C ASN A 57 13.39 -7.40 -7.06
N ARG A 58 14.00 -7.28 -8.25
CA ARG A 58 13.69 -8.09 -9.43
C ARG A 58 14.95 -8.69 -10.03
N GLU A 59 14.80 -9.87 -10.62
CA GLU A 59 15.87 -10.50 -11.42
C GLU A 59 16.13 -9.73 -12.71
N ASN A 60 15.05 -9.24 -13.35
CA ASN A 60 15.14 -8.47 -14.58
C ASN A 60 15.37 -7.00 -14.26
N THR A 61 16.22 -6.33 -15.04
CA THR A 61 16.41 -4.89 -14.96
C THR A 61 15.13 -4.15 -15.36
N VAL A 62 14.70 -3.22 -14.50
CA VAL A 62 13.57 -2.32 -14.74
C VAL A 62 14.04 -0.89 -14.52
N PHE A 63 13.80 -0.03 -15.51
CA PHE A 63 14.16 1.39 -15.46
C PHE A 63 12.98 2.22 -14.97
N LEU A 64 13.22 3.25 -14.14
CA LEU A 64 12.17 4.17 -13.72
C LEU A 64 12.09 5.34 -14.71
N SER A 65 10.95 5.49 -15.38
CA SER A 65 10.64 6.63 -16.23
C SER A 65 10.02 7.75 -15.39
N LYS A 66 10.54 8.97 -15.57
CA LYS A 66 10.05 10.18 -14.90
C LYS A 66 9.36 11.14 -15.86
N ASP A 67 9.96 11.37 -17.03
CA ASP A 67 9.53 12.40 -17.98
C ASP A 67 9.06 11.76 -19.31
N SER A 68 10.00 11.25 -20.12
CA SER A 68 9.69 10.59 -21.39
C SER A 68 9.85 9.06 -21.29
N PHE A 69 8.75 8.35 -21.55
CA PHE A 69 8.76 6.88 -21.66
C PHE A 69 9.66 6.42 -22.81
N VAL A 70 9.64 7.13 -23.94
CA VAL A 70 10.37 6.76 -25.15
C VAL A 70 11.87 6.86 -24.90
N ASP A 71 12.32 7.98 -24.33
CA ASP A 71 13.75 8.22 -24.04
C ASP A 71 14.26 7.20 -23.02
N THR A 72 13.46 6.92 -21.99
CA THR A 72 13.78 5.88 -20.98
C THR A 72 13.88 4.50 -21.62
N TYR A 73 13.00 4.19 -22.58
CA TYR A 73 13.04 2.94 -23.32
C TYR A 73 14.27 2.80 -24.18
N GLU A 74 14.61 3.81 -24.98
CA GLU A 74 15.78 3.79 -25.84
C GLU A 74 17.07 3.66 -25.02
N TYR A 75 17.19 4.44 -23.96
CA TYR A 75 18.31 4.37 -23.03
C TYR A 75 18.42 2.99 -22.34
N GLY A 76 17.29 2.47 -21.86
CA GLY A 76 17.24 1.15 -21.23
C GLY A 76 17.61 0.03 -22.20
N LYS A 77 17.12 0.12 -23.44
CA LYS A 77 17.46 -0.81 -24.53
C LYS A 77 18.95 -0.77 -24.87
N GLU A 78 19.55 0.42 -24.92
CA GLU A 78 20.98 0.60 -25.17
C GLU A 78 21.84 -0.03 -24.06
N ILE A 79 21.54 0.27 -22.78
CA ILE A 79 22.23 -0.32 -21.62
C ILE A 79 22.12 -1.84 -21.62
N CYS A 80 20.93 -2.37 -21.92
CA CYS A 80 20.71 -3.80 -22.01
C CYS A 80 21.31 -4.42 -23.29
N GLN A 81 21.99 -3.65 -24.14
CA GLN A 81 22.59 -4.09 -25.41
C GLN A 81 21.56 -4.75 -26.35
N GLU A 82 20.35 -4.21 -26.36
CA GLU A 82 19.17 -4.74 -27.03
C GLU A 82 18.71 -6.13 -26.53
N LYS A 83 19.23 -6.66 -25.41
CA LYS A 83 18.85 -7.98 -24.90
C LYS A 83 17.56 -7.93 -24.12
N LEU A 84 16.66 -8.86 -24.41
CA LEU A 84 15.43 -9.08 -23.64
C LEU A 84 15.65 -10.14 -22.55
N PRO A 85 14.90 -10.11 -21.43
CA PRO A 85 13.90 -9.12 -21.05
C PRO A 85 14.45 -7.94 -20.23
N PHE A 86 13.84 -6.76 -20.40
CA PHE A 86 14.00 -5.61 -19.51
C PHE A 86 12.65 -4.89 -19.37
N GLY A 87 12.51 -3.99 -18.40
CA GLY A 87 11.25 -3.29 -18.17
C GLY A 87 11.39 -1.81 -17.89
N ILE A 88 10.24 -1.14 -17.84
CA ILE A 88 10.11 0.26 -17.47
C ILE A 88 8.96 0.39 -16.47
N ALA A 89 9.19 1.10 -15.39
CA ALA A 89 8.18 1.52 -14.43
C ALA A 89 7.90 3.01 -14.62
N GLU A 90 6.64 3.42 -14.68
CA GLU A 90 6.22 4.83 -14.76
C GLU A 90 5.05 5.10 -13.81
N ILE A 91 4.93 6.35 -13.39
CA ILE A 91 3.76 6.85 -12.67
C ILE A 91 3.09 7.84 -13.61
N LYS A 92 1.84 7.55 -13.99
CA LYS A 92 1.10 8.35 -14.97
C LYS A 92 -0.23 8.82 -14.44
N GLU A 93 -0.74 9.89 -15.01
CA GLU A 93 -2.12 10.35 -14.78
C GLU A 93 -3.06 9.61 -15.74
N GLY A 94 -4.03 8.87 -15.20
CA GLY A 94 -5.05 8.17 -15.97
C GLY A 94 -4.66 6.82 -16.57
N ILE A 95 -5.67 6.10 -17.06
CA ILE A 95 -5.54 4.80 -17.74
C ILE A 95 -5.62 5.07 -19.24
N ASP A 96 -4.70 4.51 -20.02
CA ASP A 96 -4.74 4.65 -21.47
C ASP A 96 -5.81 3.71 -22.02
N ASN A 97 -6.56 4.14 -23.03
CA ASN A 97 -7.47 3.27 -23.77
C ASN A 97 -6.67 2.26 -24.61
N VAL A 98 -6.22 1.18 -23.97
CA VAL A 98 -5.46 0.12 -24.62
C VAL A 98 -6.39 -1.05 -24.88
N CYS A 99 -6.43 -1.53 -26.13
CA CYS A 99 -7.21 -2.69 -26.59
C CYS A 99 -8.75 -2.55 -26.52
N GLY A 100 -9.30 -1.37 -26.80
CA GLY A 100 -10.75 -1.17 -26.94
C GLY A 100 -11.55 -1.27 -25.63
N ASN A 101 -10.88 -1.46 -24.49
CA ASN A 101 -11.48 -1.32 -23.18
C ASN A 101 -11.55 0.18 -22.83
N ALA A 102 -12.68 0.81 -23.18
CA ALA A 102 -12.95 2.19 -22.77
C ALA A 102 -12.82 2.33 -21.26
N ASN A 103 -11.93 3.23 -20.80
CA ASN A 103 -11.82 3.78 -19.44
C ASN A 103 -12.36 2.86 -18.32
N LYS A 104 -11.82 1.65 -18.17
CA LYS A 104 -12.11 0.82 -16.99
C LYS A 104 -11.39 1.44 -15.79
N LEU A 105 -12.06 2.37 -15.13
CA LEU A 105 -11.68 2.84 -13.80
C LEU A 105 -11.58 1.62 -12.87
N PHE A 106 -10.56 1.57 -12.02
CA PHE A 106 -10.54 0.56 -10.96
C PHE A 106 -11.77 0.77 -10.07
N ASP A 107 -12.35 -0.29 -9.52
CA ASP A 107 -13.68 -0.20 -8.89
C ASP A 107 -13.71 0.74 -7.68
N PHE A 108 -12.56 0.96 -7.03
CA PHE A 108 -12.43 1.91 -5.93
C PHE A 108 -12.17 3.36 -6.40
N ASP A 109 -11.77 3.57 -7.64
CA ASP A 109 -11.50 4.89 -8.19
C ASP A 109 -12.77 5.73 -8.36
N LYS A 110 -13.94 5.09 -8.51
CA LYS A 110 -15.25 5.77 -8.52
C LYS A 110 -15.55 6.54 -7.24
N TYR A 111 -14.85 6.22 -6.13
CA TYR A 111 -14.98 6.95 -4.87
C TYR A 111 -14.06 8.16 -4.81
N PHE A 112 -13.14 8.36 -5.75
CA PHE A 112 -12.23 9.50 -5.77
C PHE A 112 -12.61 10.50 -6.86
N MET A 113 -12.27 11.77 -6.66
CA MET A 113 -12.40 12.79 -7.72
C MET A 113 -11.54 12.40 -8.93
N GLU A 114 -12.12 12.48 -10.13
CA GLU A 114 -11.52 12.01 -11.38
C GLU A 114 -10.21 12.74 -11.74
N GLU A 115 -10.05 14.00 -11.32
CA GLU A 115 -9.05 14.90 -11.90
C GLU A 115 -7.57 14.58 -11.60
N ARG A 116 -7.20 13.60 -10.76
CA ARG A 116 -5.79 13.23 -10.50
C ARG A 116 -5.58 11.77 -10.08
N GLN A 117 -6.08 10.82 -10.86
CA GLN A 117 -5.83 9.41 -10.58
C GLN A 117 -4.42 9.02 -11.07
N LEU A 118 -3.53 8.73 -10.13
CA LEU A 118 -2.18 8.26 -10.41
C LEU A 118 -2.20 6.74 -10.58
N VAL A 119 -1.76 6.28 -11.75
CA VAL A 119 -1.60 4.86 -12.08
C VAL A 119 -0.12 4.53 -12.05
N LEU A 120 0.24 3.52 -11.27
CA LEU A 120 1.54 2.89 -11.28
C LEU A 120 1.52 1.85 -12.40
N ARG A 121 2.37 2.04 -13.42
CA ARG A 121 2.50 1.11 -14.54
C ARG A 121 3.89 0.49 -14.56
N THR A 122 3.96 -0.81 -14.76
CA THR A 122 5.20 -1.51 -15.12
C THR A 122 5.01 -2.23 -16.44
N THR A 123 5.86 -1.90 -17.42
CA THR A 123 5.87 -2.51 -18.76
C THR A 123 7.15 -3.34 -18.91
N MET A 124 7.01 -4.65 -19.07
CA MET A 124 8.11 -5.58 -19.33
C MET A 124 8.16 -5.93 -20.82
N PHE A 125 9.32 -5.77 -21.44
CA PHE A 125 9.57 -6.17 -22.82
C PHE A 125 10.19 -7.55 -22.86
N VAL A 126 9.58 -8.47 -23.60
CA VAL A 126 9.92 -9.90 -23.59
C VAL A 126 9.92 -10.44 -25.02
N ALA A 127 10.79 -11.41 -25.29
CA ALA A 127 10.82 -12.09 -26.57
C ALA A 127 9.48 -12.82 -26.83
N PRO A 128 8.94 -12.82 -28.06
CA PRO A 128 7.68 -13.49 -28.41
C PRO A 128 7.62 -14.95 -27.95
N SER A 129 8.75 -15.66 -28.08
CA SER A 129 8.93 -17.07 -27.71
C SER A 129 8.69 -17.35 -26.21
N LYS A 130 8.88 -16.36 -25.35
CA LYS A 130 8.81 -16.48 -23.88
C LYS A 130 7.66 -15.68 -23.27
N SER A 131 6.93 -14.89 -24.07
CA SER A 131 5.95 -13.92 -23.60
C SER A 131 4.82 -14.57 -22.76
N ILE A 132 4.23 -15.66 -23.24
CA ILE A 132 3.16 -16.38 -22.55
C ILE A 132 3.64 -16.96 -21.21
N GLN A 133 4.81 -17.61 -21.20
CA GLN A 133 5.39 -18.16 -19.98
C GLN A 133 5.66 -17.06 -18.95
N PHE A 134 6.25 -15.95 -19.39
CA PHE A 134 6.52 -14.80 -18.55
C PHE A 134 5.22 -14.19 -18.01
N PHE A 135 4.18 -14.08 -18.84
CA PHE A 135 2.88 -13.53 -18.44
C PHE A 135 2.23 -14.34 -17.32
N HIS A 136 2.21 -15.68 -17.43
CA HIS A 136 1.71 -16.54 -16.35
C HIS A 136 2.54 -16.44 -15.06
N GLN A 137 3.87 -16.35 -15.17
CA GLN A 137 4.73 -16.14 -14.01
C GLN A 137 4.45 -14.78 -13.35
N TRP A 138 4.29 -13.74 -14.17
CA TRP A 138 3.98 -12.39 -13.71
C TRP A 138 2.65 -12.34 -12.95
N GLN A 139 1.58 -12.93 -13.50
CA GLN A 139 0.28 -13.04 -12.83
C GLN A 139 0.40 -13.65 -11.42
N ARG A 140 1.18 -14.72 -11.28
CA ARG A 140 1.41 -15.36 -9.97
C ARG A 140 2.20 -14.47 -9.03
N GLN A 141 3.28 -13.83 -9.51
CA GLN A 141 4.09 -12.91 -8.72
C GLN A 141 3.25 -11.74 -8.19
N ARG A 142 2.44 -11.14 -9.05
CA ARG A 142 1.57 -10.01 -8.70
C ARG A 142 0.46 -10.39 -7.74
N LYS A 143 -0.19 -11.53 -7.96
CA LYS A 143 -1.15 -12.09 -6.98
C LYS A 143 -0.48 -12.33 -5.62
N MET A 144 0.71 -12.91 -5.58
CA MET A 144 1.42 -13.17 -4.32
C MET A 144 1.83 -11.88 -3.61
N TRP A 145 2.16 -10.82 -4.35
CA TRP A 145 2.44 -9.51 -3.77
C TRP A 145 1.24 -8.98 -2.97
N TRP A 146 0.03 -9.01 -3.54
CA TRP A 146 -1.19 -8.63 -2.82
C TRP A 146 -1.46 -9.50 -1.60
N ARG A 147 -1.29 -10.82 -1.75
CA ARG A 147 -1.48 -11.79 -0.66
C ARG A 147 -0.51 -11.58 0.49
N LYS A 148 0.74 -11.20 0.22
CA LYS A 148 1.78 -10.94 1.23
C LYS A 148 1.36 -9.85 2.21
N PHE A 149 0.74 -8.79 1.72
CA PHE A 149 0.38 -7.62 2.52
C PHE A 149 -1.05 -7.67 3.07
N SER A 150 -1.77 -8.74 2.77
CA SER A 150 -3.17 -8.88 3.14
C SER A 150 -3.36 -9.47 4.53
N ALA A 151 -4.37 -8.98 5.24
CA ALA A 151 -4.86 -9.63 6.46
C ALA A 151 -5.66 -10.92 6.16
N ALA A 152 -6.24 -11.02 4.96
CA ALA A 152 -6.98 -12.19 4.48
C ALA A 152 -6.54 -12.60 3.05
N PRO A 153 -5.40 -13.29 2.91
CA PRO A 153 -4.80 -13.62 1.62
C PRO A 153 -5.67 -14.46 0.67
N GLY A 154 -6.75 -15.05 1.17
CA GLY A 154 -7.71 -15.84 0.40
C GLY A 154 -8.60 -15.02 -0.52
N LYS A 155 -8.76 -13.71 -0.29
CA LYS A 155 -9.69 -12.82 -1.04
C LYS A 155 -9.22 -12.44 -2.44
N TYR A 156 -7.95 -12.68 -2.79
CA TYR A 156 -7.37 -12.24 -4.05
C TYR A 156 -7.44 -13.36 -5.08
N HIS A 157 -8.07 -13.07 -6.21
CA HIS A 157 -8.29 -14.01 -7.31
C HIS A 157 -7.83 -13.43 -8.63
N LEU A 158 -7.44 -14.31 -9.55
CA LEU A 158 -7.17 -13.97 -10.94
C LEU A 158 -8.42 -14.32 -11.73
N THR A 159 -8.84 -13.43 -12.64
CA THR A 159 -9.87 -13.78 -13.62
C THR A 159 -9.33 -14.73 -14.68
N ASP A 160 -10.22 -15.35 -15.44
CA ASP A 160 -9.85 -16.03 -16.66
C ASP A 160 -9.21 -15.06 -17.66
N ILE A 161 -8.37 -15.61 -18.54
CA ILE A 161 -7.70 -14.84 -19.59
C ILE A 161 -8.74 -14.46 -20.64
N SER A 162 -9.05 -13.17 -20.72
CA SER A 162 -9.84 -12.61 -21.81
C SER A 162 -8.92 -12.28 -22.98
N THR A 163 -9.28 -12.71 -24.19
CA THR A 163 -8.52 -12.42 -25.41
C THR A 163 -9.33 -11.52 -26.32
N ASN A 164 -8.91 -10.26 -26.48
CA ASN A 164 -9.55 -9.29 -27.36
C ASN A 164 -8.50 -8.71 -28.32
N ASN A 165 -8.76 -8.75 -29.63
CA ASN A 165 -7.90 -8.16 -30.67
C ASN A 165 -6.41 -8.52 -30.53
N GLY A 166 -6.09 -9.79 -30.25
CA GLY A 166 -4.70 -10.24 -30.10
C GLY A 166 -4.01 -9.88 -28.77
N CYS A 167 -4.71 -9.21 -27.86
CA CYS A 167 -4.29 -8.92 -26.49
C CYS A 167 -4.89 -9.92 -25.51
N GLN A 168 -4.09 -10.40 -24.55
CA GLN A 168 -4.55 -11.19 -23.42
C GLN A 168 -4.61 -10.33 -22.16
N ASN A 169 -5.77 -10.28 -21.51
CA ASN A 169 -5.98 -9.50 -20.29
C ASN A 169 -6.41 -10.41 -19.13
N VAL A 170 -5.78 -10.18 -17.98
CA VAL A 170 -6.08 -10.83 -16.69
C VAL A 170 -6.21 -9.77 -15.62
N GLU A 171 -7.30 -9.82 -14.87
CA GLU A 171 -7.59 -8.91 -13.78
C GLU A 171 -7.29 -9.60 -12.44
N ILE A 172 -6.63 -8.90 -11.51
CA ILE A 172 -6.55 -9.29 -10.10
C ILE A 172 -7.71 -8.60 -9.37
N LYS A 173 -8.58 -9.41 -8.78
CA LYS A 173 -9.76 -8.95 -8.05
C LYS A 173 -9.67 -9.29 -6.57
N ALA A 174 -10.23 -8.43 -5.73
CA ALA A 174 -10.39 -8.64 -4.29
C ALA A 174 -11.88 -8.82 -3.95
N GLU A 175 -12.19 -9.90 -3.22
CA GLU A 175 -13.54 -10.22 -2.78
C GLU A 175 -13.88 -9.59 -1.42
N TYR A 176 -14.96 -8.83 -1.39
CA TYR A 176 -15.54 -8.23 -0.18
C TYR A 176 -17.01 -8.63 -0.04
N PRO A 177 -17.61 -8.50 1.16
CA PRO A 177 -19.02 -8.83 1.39
C PRO A 177 -20.02 -8.08 0.50
N TRP A 178 -19.61 -6.97 -0.11
CA TRP A 178 -20.43 -6.13 -0.99
C TRP A 178 -20.06 -6.28 -2.48
N GLY A 179 -19.18 -7.22 -2.84
CA GLY A 179 -18.83 -7.51 -4.23
C GLY A 179 -17.34 -7.71 -4.47
N SER A 180 -17.02 -8.13 -5.69
CA SER A 180 -15.66 -8.24 -6.19
C SER A 180 -15.19 -6.90 -6.77
N HIS A 181 -13.97 -6.49 -6.47
CA HIS A 181 -13.39 -5.22 -6.94
C HIS A 181 -12.10 -5.45 -7.71
N LEU A 182 -11.94 -4.82 -8.88
CA LEU A 182 -10.72 -4.78 -9.67
C LEU A 182 -9.64 -3.94 -8.97
N ILE A 183 -8.48 -4.54 -8.71
CA ILE A 183 -7.38 -3.89 -8.00
C ILE A 183 -6.15 -3.68 -8.90
N GLU A 184 -5.82 -4.65 -9.75
CA GLU A 184 -4.67 -4.60 -10.66
C GLU A 184 -5.05 -5.24 -11.99
N SER A 185 -4.66 -4.61 -13.09
CA SER A 185 -4.90 -5.11 -14.45
C SER A 185 -3.57 -5.55 -15.08
N LEU A 186 -3.54 -6.75 -15.65
CA LEU A 186 -2.37 -7.34 -16.29
C LEU A 186 -2.68 -7.63 -17.74
N MET A 187 -1.89 -7.07 -18.66
CA MET A 187 -2.09 -7.27 -20.09
C MET A 187 -0.82 -7.80 -20.75
N LEU A 188 -0.99 -8.71 -21.70
CA LEU A 188 0.02 -9.13 -22.66
C LEU A 188 -0.40 -8.61 -24.02
N LEU A 189 0.44 -7.76 -24.60
CA LEU A 189 0.24 -7.13 -25.88
C LEU A 189 1.27 -7.63 -26.89
N ASN A 190 0.75 -8.14 -27.99
CA ASN A 190 1.54 -8.66 -29.10
C ASN A 190 1.75 -7.61 -30.22
N ASP A 191 1.04 -6.48 -30.14
CA ASP A 191 1.12 -5.36 -31.08
C ASP A 191 2.14 -4.29 -30.67
N LEU A 192 2.24 -3.23 -31.47
CA LEU A 192 3.06 -2.06 -31.17
C LEU A 192 2.61 -1.40 -29.86
N HIS A 193 3.59 -1.00 -29.04
CA HIS A 193 3.32 -0.20 -27.87
C HIS A 193 2.83 1.20 -28.31
N PRO A 194 1.82 1.81 -27.69
CA PRO A 194 1.21 3.06 -28.18
C PRO A 194 2.17 4.23 -28.36
N LYS A 195 3.28 4.23 -27.63
CA LYS A 195 4.33 5.26 -27.66
C LYS A 195 5.58 4.87 -28.48
N LEU A 196 5.65 3.66 -29.03
CA LEU A 196 6.86 3.15 -29.69
C LEU A 196 6.58 2.63 -31.10
N ASP A 197 7.52 2.87 -31.99
CA ASP A 197 7.46 2.40 -33.37
C ASP A 197 7.99 0.97 -33.53
N SER A 198 7.66 0.35 -34.67
CA SER A 198 8.07 -1.03 -35.00
C SER A 198 9.59 -1.22 -35.00
N GLN A 199 10.36 -0.21 -35.44
CA GLN A 199 11.81 -0.24 -35.44
C GLN A 199 12.38 -0.16 -34.01
N GLN A 200 11.79 0.66 -33.15
CA GLN A 200 12.21 0.80 -31.75
C GLN A 200 12.00 -0.52 -30.99
N LEU A 201 10.92 -1.26 -31.27
CA LEU A 201 10.62 -2.54 -30.62
C LEU A 201 11.49 -3.73 -31.06
N GLN A 202 12.32 -3.58 -32.10
CA GLN A 202 13.25 -4.63 -32.53
C GLN A 202 14.37 -4.81 -31.51
N ALA A 203 14.46 -5.99 -30.91
CA ALA A 203 15.46 -6.33 -29.89
C ALA A 203 16.04 -7.73 -30.14
N LYS A 204 17.19 -8.02 -29.52
CA LYS A 204 17.90 -9.31 -29.68
C LYS A 204 17.30 -10.38 -28.77
N ASP A 205 16.91 -11.50 -29.37
CA ASP A 205 16.68 -12.78 -28.70
C ASP A 205 17.77 -13.77 -29.15
N GLY A 206 18.83 -13.87 -28.35
CA GLY A 206 20.05 -14.59 -28.71
C GLY A 206 20.76 -13.96 -29.92
N ARG A 207 20.76 -14.66 -31.06
CA ARG A 207 21.40 -14.19 -32.32
C ARG A 207 20.43 -13.51 -33.28
N LYS A 208 19.12 -13.58 -33.05
CA LYS A 208 18.09 -13.04 -33.94
C LYS A 208 17.55 -11.71 -33.40
N LYS A 209 17.15 -10.81 -34.30
CA LYS A 209 16.32 -9.66 -33.94
C LYS A 209 14.85 -10.05 -34.06
N VAL A 210 14.08 -9.73 -33.04
CA VAL A 210 12.63 -9.99 -32.94
C VAL A 210 11.93 -8.74 -32.44
N GLN A 211 10.68 -8.54 -32.85
CA GLN A 211 9.82 -7.53 -32.26
C GLN A 211 9.45 -7.97 -30.84
N ALA A 212 9.81 -7.17 -29.83
CA ALA A 212 9.48 -7.48 -28.45
C ALA A 212 7.96 -7.38 -28.22
N HIS A 213 7.42 -8.38 -27.52
CA HIS A 213 6.08 -8.26 -26.92
C HIS A 213 6.20 -7.47 -25.62
N HIS A 214 5.12 -6.84 -25.19
CA HIS A 214 5.12 -6.08 -23.94
C HIS A 214 4.01 -6.55 -22.99
N ILE A 215 4.37 -6.67 -21.72
CA ILE A 215 3.49 -7.11 -20.64
C ILE A 215 3.36 -5.96 -19.65
N THR A 216 2.13 -5.49 -19.41
CA THR A 216 1.88 -4.36 -18.51
C THR A 216 1.20 -4.81 -17.23
N SER A 217 1.53 -4.14 -16.14
CA SER A 217 0.84 -4.19 -14.84
C SER A 217 0.44 -2.79 -14.47
N ASP A 218 -0.87 -2.56 -14.37
CA ASP A 218 -1.46 -1.26 -14.07
C ASP A 218 -2.18 -1.32 -12.72
N ILE A 219 -1.89 -0.37 -11.85
CA ILE A 219 -2.47 -0.26 -10.51
C ILE A 219 -2.80 1.19 -10.20
N SER A 220 -4.04 1.51 -9.85
CA SER A 220 -4.38 2.84 -9.33
C SER A 220 -3.92 3.00 -7.88
N LEU A 221 -3.13 4.04 -7.62
CA LEU A 221 -2.59 4.34 -6.31
C LEU A 221 -3.69 4.63 -5.27
N SER A 222 -4.78 5.27 -5.69
CA SER A 222 -5.94 5.54 -4.82
C SER A 222 -6.71 4.26 -4.49
N SER A 223 -6.88 3.38 -5.49
CA SER A 223 -7.47 2.06 -5.30
C SER A 223 -6.63 1.16 -4.40
N MET A 224 -5.29 1.22 -4.48
CA MET A 224 -4.40 0.50 -3.56
C MET A 224 -4.67 0.87 -2.10
N VAL A 225 -4.85 2.17 -1.81
CA VAL A 225 -5.09 2.67 -0.46
C VAL A 225 -6.44 2.16 0.08
N LEU A 226 -7.52 2.34 -0.67
CA LEU A 226 -8.84 1.85 -0.23
C LEU A 226 -8.87 0.33 -0.08
N ASN A 227 -8.25 -0.40 -1.01
CA ASN A 227 -8.15 -1.84 -0.91
C ASN A 227 -7.39 -2.28 0.36
N ALA A 228 -6.24 -1.66 0.66
CA ALA A 228 -5.48 -1.96 1.88
C ALA A 228 -6.29 -1.67 3.15
N LEU A 229 -7.08 -0.59 3.17
CA LEU A 229 -7.94 -0.24 4.31
C LEU A 229 -9.12 -1.19 4.46
N CYS A 230 -9.78 -1.56 3.36
CA CYS A 230 -10.90 -2.51 3.37
C CYS A 230 -10.43 -3.91 3.78
N ASP A 231 -9.26 -4.33 3.33
CA ASP A 231 -8.72 -5.63 3.69
C ASP A 231 -8.26 -5.69 5.16
N ALA A 232 -7.66 -4.62 5.67
CA ALA A 232 -7.16 -4.55 7.04
C ALA A 232 -8.26 -4.43 8.10
N TYR A 233 -9.45 -3.94 7.76
CA TYR A 233 -10.50 -3.70 8.75
C TYR A 233 -11.01 -5.00 9.37
N ASP A 234 -11.02 -5.04 10.71
CA ASP A 234 -11.48 -6.16 11.51
C ASP A 234 -12.30 -5.68 12.71
N GLU A 235 -13.30 -6.46 13.13
CA GLU A 235 -14.13 -6.21 14.30
C GLU A 235 -14.05 -7.44 15.22
N VAL A 236 -13.26 -7.34 16.29
CA VAL A 236 -13.10 -8.44 17.26
C VAL A 236 -14.17 -8.32 18.34
N PRO A 237 -14.99 -9.37 18.57
CA PRO A 237 -15.97 -9.35 19.67
C PRO A 237 -15.24 -9.36 21.02
N LEU A 238 -15.64 -8.47 21.91
CA LEU A 238 -15.33 -8.48 23.34
C LEU A 238 -16.63 -8.72 24.10
N GLN A 239 -16.53 -9.12 25.38
CA GLN A 239 -17.68 -9.57 26.18
C GLN A 239 -18.91 -8.66 26.10
N ASN A 240 -18.74 -7.33 26.07
CA ASN A 240 -19.84 -6.36 26.03
C ASN A 240 -19.76 -5.34 24.86
N GLU A 241 -18.69 -5.36 24.06
CA GLU A 241 -18.45 -4.37 22.99
C GLU A 241 -17.71 -5.00 21.80
N SER A 242 -17.66 -4.32 20.65
CA SER A 242 -16.80 -4.72 19.54
C SER A 242 -15.57 -3.81 19.46
N ARG A 243 -14.38 -4.40 19.29
CA ARG A 243 -13.13 -3.68 19.04
C ARG A 243 -12.89 -3.65 17.53
N SER A 244 -13.14 -2.51 16.91
CA SER A 244 -12.71 -2.26 15.54
C SER A 244 -11.23 -1.90 15.51
N LEU A 245 -10.50 -2.47 14.55
CA LEU A 245 -9.09 -2.18 14.31
C LEU A 245 -8.73 -2.30 12.82
N LEU A 246 -7.55 -1.78 12.46
CA LEU A 246 -6.95 -1.98 11.14
C LEU A 246 -5.72 -2.88 11.26
N ARG A 247 -5.82 -4.12 10.77
CA ARG A 247 -4.72 -5.09 10.66
C ARG A 247 -3.82 -4.82 9.46
N LEU A 248 -3.39 -3.57 9.27
CA LEU A 248 -2.44 -3.22 8.21
C LEU A 248 -1.14 -4.00 8.42
N HIS A 249 -0.56 -4.50 7.33
CA HIS A 249 0.74 -5.17 7.38
C HIS A 249 1.79 -4.21 7.95
N ARG A 250 2.66 -4.72 8.84
CA ARG A 250 3.66 -3.94 9.60
C ARG A 250 4.50 -3.01 8.72
N LYS A 251 4.88 -3.48 7.53
CA LYS A 251 5.64 -2.71 6.54
C LYS A 251 4.87 -1.52 5.95
N LEU A 252 3.55 -1.63 5.81
CA LEU A 252 2.70 -0.62 5.18
C LEU A 252 2.12 0.42 6.15
N THR A 253 2.12 0.14 7.46
CA THR A 253 1.46 1.02 8.44
C THR A 253 2.05 2.44 8.42
N PRO A 254 1.21 3.50 8.47
CA PRO A 254 1.68 4.89 8.51
C PRO A 254 2.65 5.16 9.66
N TYR A 255 2.27 4.72 10.86
CA TYR A 255 3.08 4.77 12.06
C TYR A 255 3.42 3.34 12.50
N LYS A 256 4.68 3.11 12.88
CA LYS A 256 5.17 1.82 13.37
C LYS A 256 4.96 1.69 14.87
N ILE A 257 5.25 2.77 15.59
CA ILE A 257 5.19 2.85 17.05
C ILE A 257 4.26 3.97 17.49
N SER A 258 3.49 3.75 18.54
CA SER A 258 2.81 4.82 19.29
C SER A 258 3.21 4.81 20.75
N PHE A 259 2.92 5.91 21.46
CA PHE A 259 3.16 6.04 22.88
C PHE A 259 1.85 6.24 23.65
N SER A 260 1.68 5.46 24.72
CA SER A 260 0.63 5.60 25.71
C SER A 260 1.22 5.95 27.06
N ILE A 261 0.56 6.85 27.76
CA ILE A 261 0.98 7.35 29.07
C ILE A 261 -0.11 7.03 30.09
N ILE A 262 0.29 6.49 31.23
CA ILE A 262 -0.58 6.25 32.37
C ILE A 262 0.14 6.65 33.67
N ALA A 263 -0.42 7.64 34.36
CA ALA A 263 0.03 8.05 35.68
C ALA A 263 -1.14 8.65 36.46
N SER A 264 -1.05 8.62 37.79
CA SER A 264 -2.10 9.17 38.67
C SER A 264 -1.91 10.66 38.92
N GLN A 265 -0.67 11.15 38.92
CA GLN A 265 -0.33 12.53 39.26
C GLN A 265 0.00 13.35 38.00
N ALA A 266 -0.49 14.60 37.95
CA ALA A 266 -0.26 15.49 36.80
C ALA A 266 1.22 15.79 36.55
N ALA A 267 2.02 15.99 37.61
CA ALA A 267 3.46 16.22 37.49
C ALA A 267 4.18 15.03 36.84
N VAL A 268 3.84 13.80 37.26
CA VAL A 268 4.41 12.57 36.70
C VAL A 268 3.99 12.37 35.24
N THR A 269 2.74 12.71 34.89
CA THR A 269 2.26 12.68 33.51
C THR A 269 3.07 13.60 32.59
N GLU A 270 3.50 14.77 33.08
CA GLU A 270 4.34 15.70 32.32
C GLU A 270 5.75 15.12 32.10
N GLU A 271 6.38 14.56 33.14
CA GLU A 271 7.68 13.89 33.03
C GLU A 271 7.65 12.72 32.04
N LEU A 272 6.61 11.87 32.10
CA LEU A 272 6.40 10.78 31.15
C LEU A 272 6.18 11.29 29.72
N SER A 273 5.52 12.44 29.56
CA SER A 273 5.29 13.07 28.25
C SER A 273 6.59 13.56 27.64
N GLN A 274 7.47 14.16 28.46
CA GLN A 274 8.80 14.57 28.03
C GLN A 274 9.66 13.36 27.64
N LEU A 275 9.61 12.27 28.42
CA LEU A 275 10.27 11.01 28.08
C LEU A 275 9.73 10.43 26.75
N ALA A 276 8.41 10.40 26.56
CA ALA A 276 7.79 9.93 25.31
C ALA A 276 8.24 10.76 24.11
N LEU A 277 8.31 12.09 24.25
CA LEU A 277 8.80 12.99 23.21
C LEU A 277 10.26 12.72 22.86
N TYR A 278 11.12 12.51 23.86
CA TYR A 278 12.52 12.14 23.67
C TYR A 278 12.63 10.82 22.89
N LEU A 279 11.90 9.78 23.32
CA LEU A 279 11.91 8.47 22.65
C LEU A 279 11.34 8.55 21.23
N CYS A 280 10.29 9.35 21.00
CA CYS A 280 9.76 9.61 19.66
C CYS A 280 10.83 10.20 18.74
N ARG A 281 11.60 11.20 19.21
CA ARG A 281 12.67 11.82 18.43
C ARG A 281 13.77 10.82 18.10
N LYS A 282 14.19 10.00 19.08
CA LYS A 282 15.18 8.93 18.87
C LYS A 282 14.71 7.89 17.85
N LEU A 283 13.46 7.43 17.93
CA LEU A 283 12.91 6.50 16.94
C LEU A 283 12.88 7.11 15.53
N ARG A 284 12.53 8.39 15.41
CA ARG A 284 12.48 9.08 14.11
C ARG A 284 13.87 9.31 13.52
N SER A 285 14.89 9.60 14.34
CA SER A 285 16.28 9.66 13.86
C SER A 285 16.75 8.32 13.31
N ASP A 286 16.21 7.23 13.84
CA ASP A 286 16.47 5.86 13.39
C ASP A 286 15.52 5.40 12.27
N HIS A 287 14.85 6.35 11.60
CA HIS A 287 13.89 6.13 10.49
C HIS A 287 12.66 5.28 10.84
N ILE A 288 12.29 5.20 12.13
CA ILE A 288 11.07 4.52 12.58
C ILE A 288 9.96 5.55 12.79
N SER A 289 8.86 5.43 12.04
CA SER A 289 7.72 6.34 12.18
C SER A 289 7.01 6.14 13.52
N SER A 290 6.94 7.21 14.32
CA SER A 290 6.38 7.19 15.68
C SER A 290 5.31 8.26 15.89
N LEU A 291 4.25 7.91 16.61
CA LEU A 291 3.13 8.79 16.94
C LEU A 291 3.00 8.99 18.46
N LEU A 292 2.93 10.25 18.88
CA LEU A 292 2.52 10.66 20.22
C LEU A 292 1.44 11.72 20.07
N LEU A 293 0.28 11.46 20.67
CA LEU A 293 -0.85 12.40 20.63
C LEU A 293 -0.86 13.28 21.88
N PRO A 294 -1.12 14.59 21.77
CA PRO A 294 -1.29 15.46 22.93
C PRO A 294 -2.41 15.02 23.89
N SER A 295 -3.39 14.26 23.37
CA SER A 295 -4.50 13.71 24.16
C SER A 295 -4.12 12.46 24.97
N ALA A 296 -2.94 11.88 24.77
CA ALA A 296 -2.49 10.68 25.49
C ALA A 296 -2.47 10.87 27.02
N THR A 297 -2.36 12.10 27.50
CA THR A 297 -2.36 12.45 28.93
C THR A 297 -3.76 12.61 29.54
N LYS A 298 -4.80 12.70 28.69
CA LYS A 298 -6.18 12.99 29.12
C LYS A 298 -7.11 11.77 29.05
N ASN A 299 -6.77 10.79 28.24
CA ASN A 299 -7.61 9.63 27.94
C ASN A 299 -7.20 8.42 28.79
N SER A 300 -8.16 7.57 29.14
CA SER A 300 -7.86 6.26 29.75
C SER A 300 -6.98 5.41 28.84
N LEU A 301 -6.23 4.49 29.43
CA LEU A 301 -5.29 3.64 28.70
C LEU A 301 -6.00 2.78 27.64
N GLU A 302 -7.20 2.28 27.94
CA GLU A 302 -8.04 1.52 27.02
C GLU A 302 -8.50 2.37 25.84
N SER A 303 -8.85 3.64 26.08
CA SER A 303 -9.23 4.58 25.02
C SER A 303 -8.07 4.87 24.08
N GLN A 304 -6.85 5.03 24.63
CA GLN A 304 -5.63 5.17 23.85
C GLN A 304 -5.35 3.93 22.99
N TYR A 305 -5.46 2.71 23.55
CA TYR A 305 -5.30 1.48 22.77
C TYR A 305 -6.29 1.37 21.63
N ARG A 306 -7.59 1.63 21.89
CA ARG A 306 -8.62 1.62 20.83
C ARG A 306 -8.30 2.60 19.72
N HIS A 307 -7.81 3.80 20.07
CA HIS A 307 -7.43 4.79 19.09
C HIS A 307 -6.27 4.31 18.21
N TYR A 308 -5.19 3.78 18.80
CA TYR A 308 -4.03 3.29 18.05
C TYR A 308 -4.30 2.00 17.26
N ASP A 309 -5.16 1.13 17.78
CA ASP A 309 -5.61 -0.08 17.08
C ASP A 309 -6.43 0.31 15.82
N GLN A 310 -7.29 1.33 15.91
CA GLN A 310 -8.05 1.86 14.77
C GLN A 310 -7.20 2.64 13.76
N LEU A 311 -6.06 3.21 14.19
CA LEU A 311 -5.02 3.73 13.30
C LEU A 311 -4.15 2.63 12.66
N GLY A 312 -4.30 1.38 13.12
CA GLY A 312 -3.56 0.23 12.65
C GLY A 312 -2.08 0.23 13.03
N ILE A 313 -1.70 0.93 14.11
CA ILE A 313 -0.32 0.99 14.58
C ILE A 313 0.07 -0.38 15.17
N PRO A 314 1.14 -1.05 14.67
CA PRO A 314 1.48 -2.39 15.12
C PRO A 314 1.84 -2.52 16.60
N TYR A 315 2.57 -1.54 17.14
CA TYR A 315 3.04 -1.57 18.53
C TYR A 315 2.82 -0.25 19.25
N THR A 316 2.43 -0.34 20.52
CA THR A 316 2.26 0.80 21.42
C THR A 316 3.17 0.64 22.63
N VAL A 317 4.08 1.59 22.84
CA VAL A 317 4.91 1.69 24.03
C VAL A 317 4.10 2.34 25.15
N VAL A 318 3.98 1.67 26.28
CA VAL A 318 3.24 2.14 27.46
C VAL A 318 4.24 2.56 28.51
N LEU A 319 4.19 3.85 28.86
CA LEU A 319 5.02 4.46 29.89
C LEU A 319 4.17 4.69 31.14
N ASN A 320 4.70 4.27 32.29
CA ASN A 320 4.06 4.44 33.58
C ASN A 320 5.04 4.95 34.64
N GLU A 321 4.56 5.17 35.86
CA GLU A 321 5.39 5.70 36.95
C GLU A 321 6.62 4.84 37.26
N ASN A 322 6.55 3.52 37.03
CA ASN A 322 7.71 2.63 37.21
C ASN A 322 8.77 2.86 36.14
N THR A 323 8.39 3.22 34.92
CA THR A 323 9.33 3.54 33.84
C THR A 323 10.31 4.65 34.23
N LEU A 324 9.87 5.66 34.99
CA LEU A 324 10.76 6.72 35.49
C LEU A 324 11.74 6.21 36.57
N LYS A 325 11.37 5.17 37.32
CA LYS A 325 12.18 4.61 38.41
C LYS A 325 13.22 3.61 37.91
N ASN A 326 12.85 2.73 36.98
CA ASN A 326 13.67 1.59 36.57
C ASN A 326 13.95 1.52 35.05
N GLY A 327 13.44 2.47 34.27
CA GLY A 327 13.64 2.51 32.82
C GLY A 327 12.88 1.44 32.04
N ILE A 328 11.98 0.67 32.66
CA ILE A 328 11.22 -0.40 31.99
C ILE A 328 9.89 0.16 31.48
N ALA A 329 9.67 0.04 30.17
CA ALA A 329 8.41 0.30 29.49
C ALA A 329 7.76 -1.01 29.04
N PHE A 330 6.46 -0.97 28.72
CA PHE A 330 5.79 -2.11 28.08
C PHE A 330 5.61 -1.87 26.59
N LEU A 331 5.92 -2.87 25.75
CA LEU A 331 5.57 -2.86 24.34
C LEU A 331 4.32 -3.73 24.14
N ARG A 332 3.19 -3.12 23.76
CA ARG A 332 1.95 -3.80 23.45
C ARG A 332 1.82 -4.06 21.96
N SER A 333 1.55 -5.29 21.56
CA SER A 333 1.22 -5.64 20.17
C SER A 333 -0.28 -5.43 19.87
N ARG A 334 -0.60 -4.80 18.73
CA ARG A 334 -1.96 -4.63 18.21
C ARG A 334 -2.67 -5.96 18.00
N ASP A 335 -1.97 -6.91 17.38
CA ASP A 335 -2.57 -8.14 16.86
C ASP A 335 -2.88 -9.14 17.97
N THR A 336 -1.94 -9.30 18.92
CA THR A 336 -2.04 -10.27 20.03
C THR A 336 -2.54 -9.65 21.32
N THR A 337 -2.52 -8.31 21.45
CA THR A 337 -2.80 -7.55 22.69
C THR A 337 -1.85 -7.80 23.87
N LEU A 338 -0.88 -8.70 23.70
CA LEU A 338 0.13 -9.01 24.71
C LEU A 338 1.10 -7.84 24.91
N LYS A 339 1.63 -7.76 26.13
CA LYS A 339 2.60 -6.77 26.55
C LYS A 339 3.90 -7.47 26.93
N GLU A 340 5.01 -6.99 26.42
CA GLU A 340 6.35 -7.41 26.81
C GLU A 340 7.10 -6.24 27.45
N GLN A 341 8.08 -6.55 28.32
CA GLN A 341 8.88 -5.53 28.99
C GLN A 341 10.11 -5.20 28.14
N VAL A 342 10.39 -3.91 27.97
CA VAL A 342 11.56 -3.42 27.24
C VAL A 342 12.17 -2.24 27.98
N HIS A 343 13.49 -2.25 28.15
CA HIS A 343 14.18 -1.11 28.73
C HIS A 343 14.25 0.03 27.70
N VAL A 344 13.97 1.27 28.13
CA VAL A 344 13.87 2.44 27.24
C VAL A 344 15.17 2.72 26.46
N SER A 345 16.32 2.33 27.01
CA SER A 345 17.61 2.48 26.29
C SER A 345 17.70 1.60 25.04
N SER A 346 17.17 0.38 25.12
CA SER A 346 17.24 -0.66 24.08
C SER A 346 16.02 -0.67 23.16
N LEU A 347 15.03 0.17 23.44
CA LEU A 347 13.77 0.24 22.69
C LEU A 347 13.99 0.41 21.18
N SER A 348 14.91 1.29 20.77
CA SER A 348 15.11 1.55 19.33
C SER A 348 15.67 0.33 18.59
N GLU A 349 16.73 -0.27 19.13
CA GLU A 349 17.34 -1.48 18.56
C GLU A 349 16.34 -2.64 18.51
N TYR A 350 15.59 -2.83 19.59
CA TYR A 350 14.58 -3.88 19.65
C TYR A 350 13.47 -3.67 18.60
N VAL A 351 12.98 -2.44 18.45
CA VAL A 351 12.00 -2.11 17.41
C VAL A 351 12.58 -2.34 16.00
N GLN A 352 13.83 -1.96 15.73
CA GLN A 352 14.46 -2.25 14.43
C GLN A 352 14.46 -3.75 14.13
N GLN A 353 14.79 -4.60 15.11
CA GLN A 353 14.77 -6.06 14.94
C GLN A 353 13.37 -6.59 14.64
N LEU A 354 12.32 -6.06 15.29
CA LEU A 354 10.93 -6.43 15.03
C LEU A 354 10.50 -6.15 13.58
N PHE A 355 11.00 -5.07 12.97
CA PHE A 355 10.66 -4.70 11.60
C PHE A 355 11.63 -5.23 10.54
N LYS A 356 12.86 -5.64 10.90
CA LYS A 356 13.86 -6.19 9.96
C LYS A 356 13.40 -7.48 9.27
N ASN A 357 12.52 -8.24 9.93
CA ASN A 357 12.00 -9.51 9.42
C ASN A 357 10.80 -9.35 8.45
N TYR A 358 10.42 -8.13 8.09
CA TYR A 358 9.25 -7.83 7.24
C TYR A 358 9.61 -6.91 6.07
#